data_AF-A0A9E3A9B8-F1
#
_entry.id   AF-A0A9E3A9B8-F1
#
_cell.length_a   1.000
_cell.length_b   1.000
_cell.length_c   1.000
_cell.angle_alpha   90.00
_cell.angle_beta   90.00
_cell.angle_gamma   90.00
#
_symmetry.space_group_name_H-M   'P 1'
#
loop_
_entity.id
_entity.type
_entity.pdbx_description
1 polymer ?
#
loop_
_entity_poly.entity_id
_entity_poly.type
_entity_poly.pdbx_seq_one_letter_code
_entity_poly.pdbx_strand_id
1 'polypeptide(L)' 'MKISAQLAVWLCAVFCLICLGAAITAFSGAPTIPDPAEREASYGYAAFYAFLALVSAVFGVLSRMIVKGKFGAVE' A
#
# COMPACT_ATOMS: atom_id res chain seq x y z
N MET A 1 7.15 5.56 23.20
CA MET A 1 7.18 4.18 22.69
C MET A 1 8.03 4.17 21.41
N LYS A 2 9.25 3.63 21.45
CA LYS A 2 10.14 3.57 20.28
C LYS A 2 9.78 2.33 19.46
N ILE A 3 8.79 2.44 18.58
CA ILE A 3 8.63 1.44 17.51
C ILE A 3 9.92 1.51 16.70
N SER A 4 10.72 0.43 16.74
CA SER A 4 11.95 0.34 15.99
C SER A 4 11.63 0.60 14.52
N ALA A 5 12.41 1.47 13.87
CA ALA A 5 12.24 1.77 12.45
C ALA A 5 12.27 0.51 11.58
N GLN A 6 12.92 -0.58 12.02
CA GLN A 6 12.84 -1.89 11.36
C GLN A 6 11.44 -2.51 11.40
N LEU A 7 10.70 -2.37 12.50
CA LEU A 7 9.32 -2.86 12.60
C LEU A 7 8.40 -2.08 11.65
N ALA A 8 8.61 -0.76 11.54
CA ALA A 8 7.85 0.09 10.62
C ALA A 8 8.07 -0.31 9.15
N VAL A 9 9.31 -0.60 8.74
CA VAL A 9 9.61 -1.10 7.37
C VAL A 9 8.84 -2.39 7.08
N TRP A 10 8.87 -3.35 8.00
CA TRP A 10 8.19 -4.63 7.82
C TRP A 10 6.67 -4.50 7.78
N LEU A 11 6.10 -3.66 8.64
CA LEU A 11 4.66 -3.42 8.67
C LEU A 11 4.18 -2.73 7.39
N CYS A 12 4.92 -1.72 6.90
CA CYS A 12 4.65 -1.09 5.61
C CYS A 12 4.78 -2.08 4.45
N ALA A 13 5.77 -2.97 4.47
CA ALA A 13 5.95 -3.97 3.41
C ALA A 13 4.80 -4.98 3.34
N VAL A 14 4.37 -5.51 4.49
CA VAL A 14 3.22 -6.44 4.56
C VAL A 14 1.94 -5.74 4.15
N PHE A 15 1.70 -4.53 4.66
CA PHE A 15 0.52 -3.74 4.29
C PHE A 15 0.49 -3.44 2.78
N CYS A 16 1.63 -3.05 2.20
CA CYS A 16 1.77 -2.83 0.77
C CYS A 16 1.38 -4.08 -0.03
N LEU A 17 1.91 -5.24 0.34
CA LEU A 17 1.59 -6.51 -0.33
C LEU A 17 0.10 -6.86 -0.26
N ILE A 18 -0.54 -6.63 0.89
CA ILE A 18 -1.99 -6.87 1.04
C ILE A 18 -2.79 -5.92 0.14
N CYS A 19 -2.45 -4.63 0.15
CA CYS A 19 -3.17 -3.65 -0.68
C CYS A 19 -2.98 -3.92 -2.18
N LEU A 20 -1.77 -4.27 -2.60
CA LEU A 20 -1.46 -4.57 -4.00
C LEU A 20 -2.14 -5.88 -4.43
N GLY A 21 -2.16 -6.88 -3.54
CA GLY A 21 -2.93 -8.11 -3.75
C GLY A 21 -4.41 -7.83 -3.93
N ALA A 22 -5.03 -7.09 -3.01
CA ALA A 22 -6.45 -6.73 -3.10
C ALA A 22 -6.78 -5.92 -4.36
N ALA A 23 -5.92 -4.97 -4.75
CA ALA A 23 -6.12 -4.19 -5.98
C ALA A 23 -6.18 -5.07 -7.24
N ILE A 24 -5.41 -6.16 -7.28
CA ILE A 24 -5.33 -7.05 -8.45
C ILE A 24 -6.40 -8.15 -8.40
N THR A 25 -6.60 -8.79 -7.24
CA THR A 25 -7.41 -10.02 -7.15
C THR A 25 -8.85 -9.78 -6.72
N ALA A 26 -9.11 -8.80 -5.86
CA ALA A 26 -10.46 -8.57 -5.33
C ALA A 26 -11.42 -7.98 -6.38
N PHE A 27 -10.87 -7.30 -7.39
CA PHE A 27 -11.64 -6.61 -8.42
C PHE A 27 -11.43 -7.18 -9.84
N SER A 28 -10.83 -8.37 -9.97
CA SER A 28 -10.59 -9.01 -11.27
C SER A 28 -11.87 -9.33 -12.05
N GLY A 29 -13.01 -9.44 -11.35
CA GLY A 29 -14.36 -9.63 -11.92
C GLY A 29 -15.08 -8.35 -12.30
N ALA A 30 -14.51 -7.16 -12.03
CA ALA A 30 -15.12 -5.88 -12.43
C ALA A 30 -15.56 -5.82 -13.91
N PRO A 31 -14.79 -6.32 -14.92
CA PRO A 31 -15.22 -6.25 -16.32
C PRO A 31 -16.43 -7.12 -16.66
N THR A 32 -16.80 -8.09 -15.81
CA THR A 32 -17.97 -8.94 -16.05
C THR A 32 -19.26 -8.36 -15.46
N ILE A 33 -19.20 -7.19 -14.80
CA ILE A 33 -20.36 -6.55 -14.17
C ILE A 33 -21.22 -5.86 -15.26
N PRO A 34 -22.48 -6.29 -15.44
CA PRO A 34 -23.34 -5.74 -16.49
C PRO A 34 -23.79 -4.31 -16.18
N ASP A 35 -24.03 -3.99 -14.92
CA ASP A 35 -24.40 -2.63 -14.50
C ASP A 35 -23.19 -1.67 -14.57
N PRO A 36 -23.30 -0.54 -15.27
CA PRO A 36 -22.19 0.40 -15.44
C PRO A 36 -21.82 1.12 -14.13
N ALA A 37 -22.77 1.41 -13.25
CA ALA A 37 -22.50 2.12 -12.01
C ALA A 37 -21.74 1.23 -11.01
N GLU A 38 -22.13 -0.03 -10.87
CA GLU A 38 -21.41 -1.01 -10.03
C GLU A 38 -20.01 -1.33 -10.56
N ARG A 39 -19.84 -1.34 -11.89
CA ARG A 39 -18.54 -1.52 -12.54
C ARG A 39 -17.57 -0.37 -12.24
N GLU A 40 -18.03 0.87 -12.41
CA GLU A 40 -17.22 2.05 -12.11
C GLU A 40 -16.85 2.13 -10.62
N ALA A 41 -17.78 1.79 -9.74
CA ALA A 41 -17.49 1.69 -8.31
C ALA A 41 -16.39 0.66 -8.02
N SER A 42 -16.44 -0.52 -8.65
CA SER A 42 -15.44 -1.57 -8.49
C SER A 42 -14.04 -1.13 -8.93
N TYR A 43 -13.93 -0.42 -10.06
CA TYR A 43 -12.65 0.17 -10.48
C TYR A 43 -12.17 1.28 -9.54
N GLY A 44 -13.09 2.07 -8.98
CA GLY A 44 -12.78 3.07 -7.95
C GLY A 44 -12.15 2.45 -6.71
N TYR A 45 -12.72 1.34 -6.20
CA TYR A 45 -12.13 0.61 -5.08
C TYR A 45 -10.77 -0.01 -5.44
N ALA A 46 -10.61 -0.58 -6.63
CA ALA A 46 -9.33 -1.11 -7.09
C ALA A 46 -8.24 -0.01 -7.11
N ALA A 47 -8.58 1.17 -7.63
CA ALA A 47 -7.69 2.33 -7.66
C ALA A 47 -7.36 2.84 -6.24
N PHE A 48 -8.31 2.81 -5.32
CA PHE A 48 -8.09 3.17 -3.92
C PHE A 48 -7.08 2.23 -3.24
N TYR A 49 -7.22 0.91 -3.43
CA TYR A 49 -6.25 -0.06 -2.91
C TYR A 49 -4.86 0.11 -3.54
N ALA A 50 -4.79 0.43 -4.83
CA ALA A 50 -3.52 0.76 -5.49
C ALA A 50 -2.87 2.03 -4.92
N PHE A 51 -3.66 3.06 -4.62
CA PHE A 51 -3.19 4.28 -3.96
C PHE A 51 -2.63 3.99 -2.56
N LEU A 52 -3.32 3.18 -1.75
CA LEU A 52 -2.83 2.77 -0.43
C LEU A 52 -1.52 1.98 -0.52
N ALA A 53 -1.39 1.09 -1.51
CA ALA A 53 -0.15 0.38 -1.77
C ALA A 53 0.99 1.37 -2.08
N LEU A 54 0.74 2.37 -2.94
CA LEU A 54 1.73 3.41 -3.27
C LEU A 54 2.15 4.22 -2.04
N VAL A 55 1.19 4.70 -1.24
CA VAL A 55 1.48 5.44 0.00
C VAL A 55 2.32 4.59 0.95
N SER A 56 1.93 3.34 1.17
CA SER A 56 2.68 2.44 2.04
C SER A 56 4.09 2.12 1.51
N ALA A 57 4.28 2.05 0.19
CA ALA A 57 5.58 1.91 -0.43
C ALA A 57 6.46 3.15 -0.17
N VAL A 58 5.91 4.36 -0.30
CA VAL A 58 6.63 5.61 0.02
C VAL A 58 7.07 5.63 1.48
N PHE A 59 6.17 5.36 2.42
CA PHE A 59 6.50 5.32 3.85
C PHE A 59 7.50 4.21 4.19
N GLY A 60 7.38 3.04 3.56
CA GLY A 60 8.35 1.95 3.68
C GLY A 60 9.74 2.34 3.18
N VAL A 61 9.83 3.05 2.04
CA VAL A 61 11.09 3.57 1.49
C VAL A 61 11.69 4.63 2.41
N LEU A 62 10.89 5.58 2.90
CA LEU A 62 11.33 6.60 3.86
C LEU A 62 11.86 5.96 5.15
N SER A 63 11.13 4.99 5.70
CA SER A 63 11.56 4.25 6.88
C SER A 63 12.87 3.48 6.61
N ARG A 64 13.04 2.90 5.42
CA ARG A 64 14.29 2.24 5.02
C ARG A 64 15.46 3.24 4.87
N MET A 65 15.21 4.46 4.42
CA MET A 65 16.21 5.53 4.35
C MET A 65 16.65 6.01 5.74
N ILE A 66 15.73 6.06 6.69
CA ILE A 66 16.02 6.35 8.10
C ILE A 66 16.86 5.22 8.70
N VAL A 67 16.47 3.95 8.50
CA VAL A 67 17.24 2.78 8.99
C VAL A 67 18.66 2.73 8.38
N LYS A 68 18.83 3.10 7.11
CA LYS A 68 20.14 3.16 6.44
C LYS A 68 20.98 4.39 6.82
N GLY A 69 20.49 5.25 7.72
CA GLY A 69 21.24 6.43 8.20
C GLY A 69 21.44 7.53 7.16
N LYS A 70 20.63 7.56 6.08
CA LYS A 70 20.71 8.62 5.05
C LYS A 70 20.08 9.94 5.51
N PHE A 71 19.19 9.88 6.48
CA PHE A 71 18.86 11.00 7.35
C PHE A 71 19.66 10.75 8.63
N GLY A 72 20.54 11.69 8.99
CA GLY A 72 21.48 11.55 10.10
C GLY A 72 20.82 11.08 11.40
N ALA A 73 21.63 10.51 12.29
CA ALA A 73 21.24 9.95 13.57
C ALA A 73 20.03 10.71 14.17
N VAL A 74 18.89 10.03 14.22
CA VAL A 74 17.79 10.49 15.08
C VAL A 74 18.21 10.10 16.48
N GLU A 75 18.79 11.06 17.19
CA GLU A 75 19.19 10.99 18.60
C GLU A 75 18.07 10.43 19.50
#